data_AF-A0A0S8GNR7-F1
#
_entry.id   AF-A0A0S8GNR7-F1
#
_cell.length_a   1.000
_cell.length_b   1.000
_cell.length_c   1.000
_cell.angle_alpha   90.00
_cell.angle_beta   90.00
_cell.angle_gamma   90.00
#
_symmetry.space_group_name_H-M   'P 1'
#
loop_
_entity.id
_entity.type
_entity.pdbx_description
1 polymer ?
#
loop_
_entity_poly.entity_id
_entity_poly.type
_entity_poly.pdbx_seq_one_letter_code
_entity_poly.pdbx_strand_id
1 'polypeptide(L)' 'MPTTQGYELYRALVRLGVPAELLIFPGEDHGFVQPAHKLTKVRAEIRWLDHYVLGKEPNANE' A
#
# COMPACT_ATOMS: atom_id res chain seq x y z
N MET A 1 12.53 -7.37 8.01
CA MET A 1 12.46 -5.98 8.55
C MET A 1 11.26 -5.89 9.49
N PRO A 2 11.32 -5.17 10.62
CA PRO A 2 10.20 -5.10 11.58
C PRO A 2 8.99 -4.35 11.02
N THR A 3 7.79 -4.90 11.17
CA THR A 3 6.54 -4.28 10.70
C THR A 3 6.14 -3.04 11.52
N THR A 4 6.61 -2.92 12.77
CA THR A 4 6.27 -1.84 13.71
C THR A 4 6.51 -0.45 13.12
N GLN A 5 7.58 -0.26 12.35
CA GLN A 5 7.92 1.03 11.73
C GLN A 5 6.80 1.50 10.78
N GLY A 6 6.25 0.59 9.97
CA GLY A 6 5.14 0.89 9.06
C GLY A 6 3.85 1.23 9.80
N TYR A 7 3.54 0.49 10.88
CA TYR A 7 2.35 0.75 11.71
C TYR A 7 2.39 2.11 12.41
N GLU A 8 3.54 2.49 12.96
CA GLU A 8 3.70 3.77 13.65
C GLU A 8 3.55 4.95 12.69
N LEU A 9 4.19 4.87 11.52
CA LEU A 9 4.04 5.89 10.48
C LEU A 9 2.58 6.00 10.00
N TYR A 10 1.94 4.88 9.68
CA TYR A 10 0.53 4.87 9.25
C TYR A 10 -0.39 5.52 10.28
N ARG A 11 -0.26 5.16 11.56
CA ARG A 11 -1.07 5.76 12.63
C ARG A 11 -0.82 7.25 12.78
N ALA A 12 0.42 7.71 12.63
CA ALA A 12 0.74 9.13 12.68
C ALA A 12 0.09 9.90 11.52
N LEU A 13 0.18 9.38 10.28
CA LEU A 13 -0.44 9.98 9.10
C LEU A 13 -1.96 10.09 9.24
N VAL A 14 -2.61 8.99 9.64
CA VAL A 14 -4.07 8.99 9.88
C VAL A 14 -4.46 9.99 10.96
N ARG A 15 -3.70 10.07 12.05
CA ARG A 15 -3.96 11.05 13.14
C ARG A 15 -3.82 12.50 12.69
N LEU A 16 -2.97 12.76 11.70
CA LEU A 16 -2.78 14.08 11.09
C LEU A 16 -3.79 14.38 9.97
N GLY A 17 -4.74 13.48 9.70
CA GLY A 17 -5.73 13.64 8.64
C GLY A 17 -5.17 13.46 7.23
N VAL A 18 -3.97 12.87 7.10
CA VAL A 18 -3.38 12.55 5.79
C VAL A 18 -4.03 11.25 5.29
N PRO A 19 -4.60 11.24 4.07
CA PRO A 19 -5.07 10.00 3.45
C PRO A 19 -3.92 8.99 3.32
N ALA A 20 -4.06 7.83 3.94
CA ALA A 20 -3.04 6.79 3.95
C ALA A 20 -3.69 5.40 3.92
N GLU A 21 -3.01 4.45 3.29
CA GLU A 21 -3.36 3.03 3.23
C GLU A 21 -2.15 2.21 3.71
N LEU A 22 -2.38 1.14 4.49
CA LEU A 22 -1.33 0.23 4.94
C LEU A 22 -1.65 -1.20 4.46
N LEU A 23 -0.79 -1.73 3.59
CA LEU A 23 -0.88 -3.10 3.09
C LEU A 23 0.12 -3.98 3.85
N ILE A 24 -0.39 -5.02 4.51
CA ILE A 24 0.40 -6.02 5.23
C ILE A 24 0.25 -7.36 4.50
N PHE A 25 1.37 -8.01 4.22
CA PHE A 25 1.43 -9.31 3.54
C PHE A 25 1.93 -10.37 4.52
N PRO A 26 1.03 -11.15 5.16
CA PRO A 26 1.43 -12.16 6.12
C PRO A 26 2.30 -13.25 5.50
N GLY A 27 3.33 -13.70 6.23
CA GLY A 27 4.23 -14.76 5.77
C GLY A 27 5.23 -14.33 4.70
N GLU A 28 5.34 -13.03 4.42
CA GLU A 28 6.42 -12.46 3.62
C GLU A 28 7.43 -11.74 4.53
N ASP A 29 8.71 -11.82 4.16
CA ASP A 29 9.80 -11.11 4.84
C ASP A 29 10.12 -9.79 4.12
N HIS A 30 11.40 -9.46 3.92
CA HIS A 30 11.81 -8.22 3.28
C HIS A 30 11.47 -8.17 1.78
N GLY A 31 11.40 -9.33 1.11
CA GLY A 31 11.05 -9.44 -0.29
C GLY A 31 9.88 -10.41 -0.47
N PHE A 32 9.07 -10.18 -1.50
CA PHE A 32 7.94 -11.05 -1.81
C PHE A 32 8.38 -12.32 -2.52
N VAL A 33 7.91 -13.46 -2.02
CA VAL A 33 8.07 -14.78 -2.62
C VAL A 33 6.80 -15.15 -3.38
N GLN A 34 5.62 -14.93 -2.78
CA GLN A 34 4.35 -15.36 -3.36
C GLN A 34 3.97 -14.49 -4.57
N PRO A 35 3.70 -15.09 -5.75
CA PRO A 35 3.31 -14.33 -6.94
C PRO A 35 2.06 -13.48 -6.74
N ALA A 36 1.09 -13.97 -5.95
CA ALA A 36 -0.12 -13.23 -5.63
C ALA A 36 0.19 -11.91 -4.89
N HIS A 37 1.08 -11.93 -3.90
CA HIS A 37 1.47 -10.73 -3.16
C HIS A 37 2.21 -9.72 -4.05
N LYS A 38 3.07 -10.20 -4.97
CA LYS A 38 3.72 -9.34 -5.97
C LYS A 38 2.68 -8.63 -6.85
N LEU A 39 1.67 -9.36 -7.32
CA LEU A 39 0.62 -8.79 -8.14
C LEU A 39 -0.21 -7.76 -7.37
N THR A 40 -0.59 -8.05 -6.14
CA THR A 40 -1.32 -7.11 -5.27
C THR A 40 -0.52 -5.84 -5.04
N LYS A 41 0.79 -5.94 -4.77
CA LYS A 41 1.69 -4.78 -4.62
C LYS A 41 1.67 -3.89 -5.86
N VAL A 42 1.91 -4.47 -7.03
CA VAL A 42 1.98 -3.72 -8.29
C VAL A 42 0.66 -3.03 -8.59
N ARG A 43 -0.48 -3.72 -8.38
CA ARG A 43 -1.81 -3.12 -8.55
C ARG A 43 -2.04 -1.95 -7.59
N ALA A 44 -1.67 -2.11 -6.32
CA ALA A 44 -1.80 -1.03 -5.34
C ALA A 44 -0.93 0.20 -5.70
N GLU A 45 0.29 -0.02 -6.18
CA GLU A 45 1.18 1.06 -6.62
C GLU A 45 0.63 1.79 -7.85
N ILE A 46 0.12 1.05 -8.85
CA ILE A 46 -0.53 1.64 -10.03
C ILE A 46 -1.73 2.46 -9.59
N ARG A 47 -2.61 1.92 -8.75
CA ARG A 47 -3.80 2.62 -8.25
C ARG A 47 -3.43 3.90 -7.48
N TRP A 48 -2.38 3.85 -6.66
CA TRP A 48 -1.89 5.01 -5.93
C TRP A 48 -1.34 6.10 -6.88
N LEU A 49 -0.52 5.70 -7.86
CA LEU A 49 0.03 6.61 -8.86
C LEU A 49 -1.06 7.23 -9.74
N ASP A 50 -2.01 6.41 -10.19
CA ASP A 50 -3.14 6.85 -10.99
C ASP A 50 -3.94 7.95 -10.29
N HIS A 51 -4.24 7.76 -8.99
CA HIS A 51 -4.99 8.74 -8.22
C HIS A 51 -4.16 9.99 -7.86
N TYR A 52 -3.00 9.83 -7.24
CA TYR A 52 -2.25 10.96 -6.65
C TYR A 52 -1.29 11.66 -7.61
N VAL A 53 -0.83 10.99 -8.67
CA VAL A 53 0.16 11.55 -9.62
C VAL A 53 -0.48 11.88 -10.96
N LEU A 54 -1.34 11.01 -11.48
CA LEU A 54 -1.93 11.16 -12.81
C LEU A 54 -3.34 11.77 -12.79
N GLY A 55 -3.96 11.91 -11.62
CA GLY A 55 -5.31 12.48 -11.49
C GLY A 55 -6.39 11.67 -12.19
N LYS A 56 -6.20 10.36 -12.34
CA LYS A 56 -7.21 9.45 -12.87
C LYS A 56 -8.20 9.09 -11.77
N GLU A 57 -9.47 9.00 -12.14
CA GLU A 57 -10.49 8.47 -11.24
C GLU A 57 -10.18 7.00 -10.91
N PRO A 58 -10.30 6.59 -9.64
CA PRO A 58 -10.09 5.20 -9.28
C PRO A 58 -11.16 4.33 -9.97
N ASN A 59 -10.72 3.44 -10.85
CA ASN A 59 -11.59 2.47 -11.50
C ASN A 59 -12.18 1.56 -10.40
N ALA A 60 -13.50 1.59 -10.21
CA ALA A 60 -14.19 0.84 -9.15
C ALA A 60 -14.15 -0.70 -9.29
N ASN A 61 -13.43 -1.24 -10.29
CA ASN A 61 -13.53 -2.62 -10.74
C ASN A 61 -12.16 -3.31 -10.97
N GLU A 62 -11.13 -3.04 -10.16
CA GLU A 62 -9.86 -3.78 -10.19
C GLU A 62 -9.46 -4.41 -8.85
#